data_AF-A0A1Q9RSS8-F1
#
_entry.id   AF-A0A1Q9RSS8-F1
#
_cell.length_a   1.000
_cell.length_b   1.000
_cell.length_c   1.000
_cell.angle_alpha   90.00
_cell.angle_beta   90.00
_cell.angle_gamma   90.00
#
_symmetry.space_group_name_H-M   'P 1'
#
loop_
_entity.id
_entity.type
_entity.pdbx_description
1 polymer ?
#
loop_
_entity_poly.entity_id
_entity_poly.type
_entity_poly.pdbx_seq_one_letter_code
_entity_poly.pdbx_strand_id
1 'polypeptide(L)'
;MIAGPSTMPLPMRVISAPPFTPFPQPGFLGGVSGGPLVALFAMQAGAAALSAIAVAGGGRWPDLRIPGVLVLIAALGHVLLWGGLVVPVRRFAAATARMAAHARVDLVPRGRIAELDRVALGLYRFHPGGVSRRSSRPRRLVVRLAAAPVLVALLVLGWVVPSAVATVGGAALPVEEVVRAAGVRADERAAELDAALGRGLTALERAADPPTGGVVADPATTVNGVLAAERLFRSVAVVDRAGRPIVTAGPAFDEPLAILPAVPRVVQANTSGSEPLVRASAPMGDGATALVAEFDPRALNDVIRAAGGNTRVVDPQRATVLDSGGYTAFEPLDDPALGELVASLSPQAPRAERPVDGRGAATRLVSAPGAPTDLGWVLVEERGVAVAALADDGSRRATLVVIAVTASLALGALAWTTVTVVLPARRLARHVERLAAGDEVPPLAPQRLDELGTAVAATNQFVVVRSGEAGR
;
A
#
# COMPACT_ATOMS: atom_id res chain seq x y z
N MET A 1 84.11 10.81 55.23
CA MET A 1 83.39 11.91 54.54
C MET A 1 82.92 11.38 53.19
N ILE A 2 81.69 10.87 53.10
CA ILE A 2 81.03 10.51 51.83
C ILE A 2 79.56 10.93 52.02
N ALA A 3 79.14 11.95 51.28
CA ALA A 3 77.79 12.53 51.36
C ALA A 3 76.81 11.68 50.53
N GLY A 4 75.71 11.26 51.15
CA GLY A 4 74.63 10.54 50.47
C GLY A 4 73.75 11.49 49.64
N PRO A 5 73.19 11.02 48.50
CA PRO A 5 72.35 11.86 47.64
C PRO A 5 71.01 12.15 48.32
N SER A 6 70.75 13.43 48.55
CA SER A 6 69.43 13.94 48.96
C SER A 6 68.44 13.76 47.81
N THR A 7 67.47 12.86 47.98
CA THR A 7 66.30 12.76 47.13
C THR A 7 65.35 13.92 47.44
N MET A 8 65.47 15.00 46.66
CA MET A 8 64.46 16.06 46.66
C MET A 8 63.12 15.49 46.19
N PRO A 9 62.02 15.66 46.94
CA PRO A 9 60.69 15.32 46.45
C PRO A 9 60.37 16.22 45.25
N LEU A 10 60.12 15.61 44.10
CA LEU A 10 59.66 16.34 42.91
C LEU A 10 58.38 17.10 43.27
N PRO A 11 58.29 18.41 42.98
CA PRO A 11 57.08 19.17 43.22
C PRO A 11 55.94 18.54 42.42
N MET A 12 54.93 18.07 43.14
CA MET A 12 53.72 17.48 42.58
C MET A 12 53.04 18.58 41.74
N ARG A 13 53.28 18.57 40.42
CA ARG A 13 52.69 19.52 39.48
C ARG A 13 51.18 19.33 39.57
N VAL A 14 50.49 20.31 40.12
CA VAL A 14 49.02 20.39 40.07
C VAL A 14 48.67 20.62 38.61
N ILE A 15 48.40 19.53 37.89
CA ILE A 15 47.82 19.60 36.54
C ILE A 15 46.38 20.08 36.74
N SER A 16 46.18 21.39 36.60
CA SER A 16 44.85 21.97 36.51
C SER A 16 44.11 21.32 35.34
N ALA A 17 42.96 20.71 35.62
CA ALA A 17 42.14 20.10 34.59
C ALA A 17 41.82 21.14 33.50
N PRO A 18 41.89 20.77 32.21
CA PRO A 18 41.56 21.69 31.13
C PRO A 18 40.10 22.19 31.25
N PRO A 19 39.81 23.45 30.87
CA PRO A 19 38.47 24.01 30.95
C PRO A 19 37.49 23.19 30.10
N PHE A 20 36.30 22.91 30.64
CA PHE A 20 35.25 22.20 29.90
C PHE A 20 34.74 23.07 28.74
N THR A 21 34.98 22.61 27.51
CA THR A 21 34.38 23.19 26.32
C THR A 21 33.15 22.37 25.93
N PRO A 22 31.92 22.93 25.99
CA PRO A 22 30.74 22.22 25.52
C PRO A 22 30.87 21.92 24.02
N PHE A 23 30.23 20.85 23.55
CA PHE A 23 30.23 20.54 22.11
C PHE A 23 29.56 21.67 21.33
N PRO A 24 30.03 21.97 20.10
CA PRO A 24 29.37 22.93 19.24
C PRO A 24 27.91 22.53 19.06
N GLN A 25 26.99 23.51 19.16
CA GLN A 25 25.57 23.22 18.93
C GLN A 25 25.40 22.74 17.49
N PRO A 26 24.78 21.56 17.28
CA PRO A 26 24.54 21.10 15.93
C PRO A 26 23.69 22.11 15.16
N GLY A 27 23.93 22.23 13.85
CA GLY A 27 23.13 23.09 12.95
C GLY A 27 21.64 22.73 12.95
N PHE A 28 20.82 23.52 12.25
CA PHE A 28 19.34 23.57 12.34
C PHE A 28 18.58 22.23 12.20
N LEU A 29 19.23 21.15 11.77
CA LEU A 29 18.67 19.79 11.63
C LEU A 29 19.33 18.71 12.52
N GLY A 30 20.34 19.07 13.30
CA GLY A 30 20.99 18.15 14.23
C GLY A 30 20.54 18.35 15.68
N GLY A 31 20.80 17.36 16.52
CA GLY A 31 20.45 17.38 17.95
C GLY A 31 18.98 17.08 18.25
N VAL A 32 18.52 17.54 19.41
CA VAL A 32 17.22 17.14 19.99
C VAL A 32 16.01 17.67 19.20
N SER A 33 16.19 18.72 18.38
CA SER A 33 15.11 19.30 17.56
C SER A 33 14.92 18.63 16.20
N GLY A 34 15.87 17.84 15.71
CA GLY A 34 15.84 17.31 14.33
C GLY A 34 14.62 16.44 14.04
N GLY A 35 14.39 15.40 14.85
CA GLY A 35 13.23 14.50 14.69
C GLY A 35 11.87 15.22 14.81
N PRO A 36 11.64 16.07 15.84
CA PRO A 36 10.43 16.88 15.94
C PRO A 36 10.18 17.80 14.73
N LEU A 37 11.22 18.44 14.19
CA LEU A 37 11.09 19.29 13.01
C LEU A 37 10.68 18.50 11.77
N VAL A 38 11.30 17.33 11.55
CA VAL A 38 10.95 16.45 10.42
C VAL A 38 9.50 15.98 10.53
N ALA A 39 9.04 15.59 11.72
CA ALA A 39 7.67 15.17 11.94
C ALA A 39 6.66 16.29 11.61
N LEU A 40 6.95 17.53 12.04
CA LEU A 40 6.10 18.69 11.75
C LEU A 40 6.09 19.06 10.27
N PHE A 41 7.27 19.04 9.64
CA PHE A 41 7.38 19.32 8.21
C PHE A 41 6.58 18.30 7.39
N ALA A 42 6.66 17.02 7.74
CA ALA A 42 5.85 15.97 7.11
C ALA A 42 4.34 16.26 7.25
N MET A 43 3.87 16.61 8.45
CA MET A 43 2.45 16.93 8.66
C MET A 43 2.00 18.17 7.89
N GLN A 44 2.82 19.22 7.84
CA GLN A 44 2.52 20.44 7.09
C GLN A 44 2.51 20.21 5.57
N ALA A 45 3.49 19.46 5.05
CA ALA A 45 3.54 19.09 3.65
C ALA A 45 2.34 18.22 3.27
N GLY A 46 1.95 17.26 4.12
CA GLY A 46 0.75 16.46 3.97
C GLY A 46 -0.52 17.32 3.92
N ALA A 47 -0.66 18.28 4.83
CA ALA A 47 -1.81 19.19 4.84
C ALA A 47 -1.88 20.07 3.58
N ALA A 48 -0.73 20.58 3.11
CA ALA A 48 -0.65 21.35 1.87
C ALA A 48 -1.03 20.51 0.65
N ALA A 49 -0.52 19.28 0.56
CA ALA A 49 -0.85 18.35 -0.53
C ALA A 49 -2.34 17.99 -0.54
N LEU A 50 -2.92 17.68 0.62
CA LEU A 50 -4.36 17.40 0.74
C LEU A 50 -5.21 18.62 0.36
N SER A 51 -4.79 19.82 0.76
CA SER A 51 -5.48 21.06 0.37
C SER A 51 -5.40 21.32 -1.13
N ALA A 52 -4.25 21.05 -1.75
CA ALA A 52 -4.08 21.18 -3.19
C ALA A 52 -4.97 20.19 -3.96
N ILE A 53 -5.06 18.93 -3.49
CA ILE A 53 -5.98 17.93 -4.07
C ILE A 53 -7.44 18.40 -3.94
N ALA A 54 -7.85 18.92 -2.79
CA ALA A 54 -9.20 19.41 -2.57
C ALA A 54 -9.57 20.57 -3.52
N VAL A 55 -8.64 21.51 -3.73
CA VAL A 55 -8.85 22.65 -4.64
C VAL A 55 -8.85 22.21 -6.10
N ALA A 56 -7.91 21.36 -6.51
CA ALA A 56 -7.80 20.87 -7.88
C ALA A 56 -8.97 19.93 -8.27
N GLY A 57 -9.51 19.17 -7.31
CA GLY A 57 -10.68 18.30 -7.48
C GLY A 57 -12.02 19.03 -7.50
N GLY A 58 -12.04 20.35 -7.68
CA GLY A 58 -13.27 21.15 -7.74
C GLY A 58 -14.04 21.22 -6.41
N GLY A 59 -13.36 21.04 -5.27
CA GLY A 59 -13.96 21.12 -3.94
C GLY A 59 -14.86 19.95 -3.55
N ARG A 60 -14.96 18.92 -4.39
CA ARG A 60 -15.81 17.75 -4.13
C ARG A 60 -15.17 16.76 -3.16
N TRP A 61 -13.84 16.59 -3.21
CA TRP A 61 -13.10 15.67 -2.32
C TRP A 61 -11.57 15.92 -2.39
N PRO A 62 -10.80 15.77 -1.29
CA PRO A 62 -11.24 15.62 0.10
C PRO A 62 -11.88 16.90 0.66
N ASP A 63 -12.78 16.74 1.63
CA ASP A 63 -13.31 17.86 2.43
C ASP A 63 -12.14 18.58 3.11
N LEU A 64 -12.13 19.92 3.08
CA LEU A 64 -11.14 20.79 3.75
C LEU A 64 -11.02 20.52 5.26
N ARG A 65 -12.01 19.85 5.87
CA ARG A 65 -11.90 19.34 7.24
C ARG A 65 -10.71 18.40 7.43
N ILE A 66 -10.40 17.53 6.46
CA ILE A 66 -9.29 16.55 6.58
C ILE A 66 -7.93 17.26 6.72
N PRO A 67 -7.51 18.15 5.78
CA PRO A 67 -6.29 18.92 5.97
C PRO A 67 -6.37 19.87 7.17
N GLY A 68 -7.54 20.46 7.46
CA GLY A 68 -7.72 21.34 8.61
C GLY A 68 -7.43 20.66 9.96
N VAL A 69 -7.91 19.43 10.16
CA VAL A 69 -7.61 18.64 11.36
C VAL A 69 -6.12 18.29 11.42
N LEU A 70 -5.48 17.97 10.28
CA LEU A 70 -4.05 17.69 10.24
C LEU A 70 -3.20 18.91 10.65
N VAL A 71 -3.59 20.12 10.24
CA VAL A 71 -2.93 21.37 10.69
C VAL A 71 -3.06 21.55 12.20
N LEU A 72 -4.25 21.29 12.77
CA LEU A 72 -4.46 21.36 14.22
C LEU A 72 -3.56 20.35 14.97
N ILE A 73 -3.44 19.13 14.43
CA ILE A 73 -2.56 18.09 15.00
C ILE A 73 -1.09 18.50 14.91
N ALA A 74 -0.67 19.09 13.78
CA ALA A 74 0.69 19.60 13.64
C ALA A 74 0.99 20.70 14.67
N ALA A 75 0.06 21.65 14.87
CA ALA A 75 0.21 22.71 15.87
C ALA A 75 0.28 22.15 17.30
N LEU A 76 -0.63 21.24 17.66
CA LEU A 76 -0.64 20.61 18.98
C LEU A 76 0.62 19.75 19.20
N GLY A 77 1.03 19.01 18.17
CA GLY A 77 2.27 18.22 18.17
C GLY A 77 3.51 19.09 18.37
N HIS A 78 3.56 20.27 17.74
CA HIS A 78 4.65 21.23 17.93
C HIS A 78 4.73 21.67 19.39
N VAL A 79 3.61 22.10 19.99
CA VAL A 79 3.57 22.53 21.39
C VAL A 79 3.99 21.39 22.34
N LEU A 80 3.50 20.17 22.11
CA LEU A 80 3.83 19.00 22.93
C LEU A 80 5.32 18.64 22.83
N LEU A 81 5.90 18.61 21.63
CA LEU A 81 7.30 18.25 21.42
C LEU A 81 8.24 19.36 21.89
N TRP A 82 7.95 20.63 21.61
CA TRP A 82 8.82 21.72 22.06
C TRP A 82 8.76 21.89 23.59
N GLY A 83 7.56 21.92 24.16
CA GLY A 83 7.37 22.09 25.59
C GLY A 83 7.76 20.87 26.42
N GLY A 84 7.52 19.66 25.89
CA GLY A 84 7.73 18.41 26.63
C GLY A 84 9.10 17.75 26.42
N LEU A 85 9.80 18.07 25.32
CA LEU A 85 11.04 17.39 24.94
C LEU A 85 12.18 18.38 24.65
N VAL A 86 12.02 19.26 23.65
CA VAL A 86 13.14 20.09 23.14
C VAL A 86 13.61 21.12 24.16
N VAL A 87 12.73 21.98 24.64
CA VAL A 87 13.08 23.06 25.58
C VAL A 87 13.64 22.50 26.90
N PRO A 88 13.04 21.48 27.52
CA PRO A 88 13.55 20.90 28.75
C PRO A 88 14.94 20.26 28.61
N VAL A 89 15.19 19.51 27.53
CA VAL A 89 16.49 18.87 27.31
C VAL A 89 17.58 19.91 27.04
N ARG A 90 17.29 20.94 26.24
CA ARG A 90 18.22 22.06 26.00
C ARG A 90 18.57 22.82 27.27
N ARG A 91 17.56 23.15 28.07
CA ARG A 91 17.75 23.84 29.36
C ARG A 91 18.60 22.99 30.31
N PHE A 92 18.36 21.68 30.33
CA PHE A 92 19.12 20.75 31.15
C PHE A 92 20.58 20.64 30.70
N ALA A 93 20.83 20.48 29.40
CA ALA A 93 22.18 20.41 28.84
C ALA A 93 23.00 21.69 29.09
N ALA A 94 22.38 22.86 28.95
CA ALA A 94 23.03 24.13 29.29
C ALA A 94 23.36 24.22 30.79
N ALA A 95 22.49 23.69 31.65
CA ALA A 95 22.71 23.69 33.09
C ALA A 95 23.81 22.71 33.52
N THR A 96 23.88 21.51 32.94
CA THR A 96 24.95 20.55 33.22
C THR A 96 26.30 21.04 32.70
N ALA A 97 26.34 21.71 31.54
CA ALA A 97 27.55 22.37 31.06
C ALA A 97 28.07 23.44 32.04
N ARG A 98 27.17 24.27 32.59
CA ARG A 98 27.53 25.26 33.62
C ARG A 98 28.00 24.59 34.92
N MET A 99 27.39 23.48 35.32
CA MET A 99 27.83 22.69 36.48
C MET A 99 29.28 22.22 36.30
N ALA A 100 29.61 21.63 35.15
CA ALA A 100 30.97 21.15 34.88
C ALA A 100 31.99 22.30 34.86
N ALA A 101 31.64 23.44 34.25
CA ALA A 101 32.52 24.60 34.18
C ALA A 101 32.83 25.23 35.56
N HIS A 102 31.87 25.21 36.49
CA HIS A 102 32.02 25.85 37.80
C HIS A 102 32.20 24.86 38.96
N ALA A 103 32.25 23.55 38.67
CA ALA A 103 32.23 22.47 39.66
C ALA A 103 31.09 22.60 40.71
N ARG A 104 29.92 23.12 40.32
CA ARG A 104 28.78 23.40 41.23
C ARG A 104 27.51 22.69 40.80
N VAL A 105 27.09 21.70 41.59
CA VAL A 105 25.87 20.89 41.35
C VAL A 105 24.57 21.70 41.47
N ASP A 106 24.56 22.75 42.29
CA ASP A 106 23.36 23.56 42.54
C ASP A 106 22.82 24.27 41.29
N LEU A 107 23.62 24.33 40.24
CA LEU A 107 23.26 24.92 38.94
C LEU A 107 22.37 24.02 38.10
N VAL A 108 22.24 22.72 38.41
CA VAL A 108 21.41 21.77 37.65
C VAL A 108 19.97 21.81 38.17
N PRO A 109 19.02 22.42 37.43
CA PRO A 109 17.67 22.58 37.94
C PRO A 109 16.93 21.25 37.99
N ARG A 110 16.20 21.02 39.10
CA ARG A 110 15.21 19.94 39.16
C ARG A 110 14.04 20.23 38.21
N GLY A 111 13.76 19.28 37.31
CA GLY A 111 12.75 19.41 36.27
C GLY A 111 11.39 18.83 36.64
N ARG A 112 10.42 18.95 35.72
CA ARG A 112 9.16 18.17 35.73
C ARG A 112 9.28 16.87 34.93
N ILE A 113 10.43 16.65 34.29
CA ILE A 113 10.68 15.46 33.47
C ILE A 113 11.39 14.41 34.32
N ALA A 114 10.84 13.20 34.36
CA ALA A 114 11.30 12.12 35.22
C ALA A 114 12.77 11.78 35.00
N GLU A 115 13.17 11.55 33.75
CA GLU A 115 14.53 11.18 33.40
C GLU A 115 15.54 12.26 33.79
N LEU A 116 15.24 13.54 33.51
CA LEU A 116 16.14 14.65 33.83
C LEU A 116 16.19 14.96 35.33
N ASP A 117 15.05 14.83 36.02
CA ASP A 117 14.98 15.02 37.48
C ASP A 117 15.73 13.92 38.23
N ARG A 118 15.70 12.68 37.74
CA ARG A 118 16.51 11.57 38.26
C ARG A 118 18.00 11.85 38.14
N VAL A 119 18.45 12.36 36.98
CA VAL A 119 19.85 12.77 36.81
C VAL A 119 20.20 13.87 37.81
N ALA A 120 19.39 14.93 37.90
CA ALA A 120 19.64 16.03 38.83
C ALA A 120 19.71 15.54 40.29
N LEU A 121 18.77 14.68 40.71
CA LEU A 121 18.75 14.05 42.03
C LEU A 121 20.01 13.24 42.34
N GLY A 122 20.45 12.41 41.40
CA GLY A 122 21.68 11.64 41.57
C GLY A 122 22.90 12.54 41.68
N LEU A 123 22.97 13.61 40.87
CA LEU A 123 24.02 14.62 40.97
C LEU A 123 24.02 15.32 42.34
N TYR A 124 22.86 15.69 42.90
CA TYR A 124 22.75 16.33 44.22
C TYR A 124 23.27 15.49 45.38
N ARG A 125 23.37 14.16 45.25
CA ARG A 125 24.00 13.31 46.27
C ARG A 125 25.50 13.56 46.37
N PHE A 126 26.09 14.02 45.28
CA PHE A 126 27.43 14.61 45.26
C PHE A 126 27.36 16.08 45.71
N HIS A 127 26.74 16.41 46.84
CA HIS A 127 26.85 17.76 47.42
C HIS A 127 27.54 17.69 48.79
N PRO A 128 28.66 18.41 49.04
CA PRO A 128 29.46 18.28 50.27
C PRO A 128 28.70 18.57 51.56
N GLY A 129 27.64 19.39 51.51
CA GLY A 129 26.81 19.77 52.67
C GLY A 129 25.60 18.86 52.93
N GLY A 130 25.47 17.73 52.23
CA GLY A 130 24.29 16.86 52.30
C GLY A 130 23.06 17.43 51.57
N VAL A 131 22.04 16.60 51.38
CA VAL A 131 20.81 16.98 50.66
C VAL A 131 20.04 18.00 51.50
N SER A 132 19.95 19.25 51.05
CA SER A 132 19.11 20.26 51.71
C SER A 132 17.66 19.75 51.84
N ARG A 133 16.96 20.01 52.95
CA ARG A 133 15.54 19.62 53.13
C ARG A 133 14.60 20.18 52.04
N ARG A 134 15.04 21.21 51.29
CA ARG A 134 14.31 21.75 50.13
C ARG A 134 14.46 20.89 48.88
N SER A 135 15.60 20.21 48.72
CA SER A 135 15.89 19.30 47.60
C SER A 135 15.31 17.89 47.76
N SER A 136 14.75 17.52 48.91
CA SER A 136 14.15 16.19 49.13
C SER A 136 12.62 16.13 48.98
N ARG A 137 11.93 17.26 48.78
CA ARG A 137 10.46 17.26 48.67
C ARG A 137 10.00 16.52 47.39
N PRO A 138 9.14 15.50 47.50
CA PRO A 138 8.60 14.83 46.33
C PRO A 138 7.73 15.80 45.53
N ARG A 139 8.01 15.93 44.22
CA ARG A 139 7.14 16.69 43.31
C ARG A 139 5.98 15.81 42.88
N ARG A 140 4.76 16.34 42.99
CA ARG A 140 3.51 15.59 42.76
C ARG A 140 3.20 15.31 41.28
N LEU A 141 3.88 15.94 40.33
CA LEU A 141 3.66 15.75 38.88
C LEU A 141 4.99 15.66 38.15
N VAL A 142 5.38 14.44 37.78
CA VAL A 142 6.58 14.16 37.00
C VAL A 142 6.15 13.43 35.73
N VAL A 143 6.46 14.01 34.58
CA VAL A 143 6.09 13.47 33.25
C VAL A 143 7.30 12.73 32.67
N ARG A 144 7.08 11.58 32.03
CA ARG A 144 8.15 10.85 31.34
C ARG A 144 8.54 11.58 30.06
N LEU A 145 9.83 11.62 29.74
CA LEU A 145 10.35 12.25 28.51
C LEU A 145 9.73 11.65 27.24
N ALA A 146 9.36 10.36 27.27
CA ALA A 146 8.68 9.67 26.18
C ALA A 146 7.20 10.07 25.99
N ALA A 147 6.58 10.76 26.96
CA ALA A 147 5.15 11.04 26.90
C ALA A 147 4.79 11.96 25.72
N ALA A 148 5.61 12.99 25.45
CA ALA A 148 5.39 13.90 24.33
C ALA A 148 5.36 13.18 22.97
N PRO A 149 6.40 12.43 22.54
CA PRO A 149 6.36 11.74 21.25
C PRO A 149 5.27 10.67 21.16
N VAL A 150 4.96 9.97 22.26
CA VAL A 150 3.86 8.99 22.29
C VAL A 150 2.50 9.66 22.10
N LEU A 151 2.23 10.78 22.80
CA LEU A 151 0.98 11.52 22.64
C LEU A 151 0.81 12.06 21.22
N VAL A 152 1.88 12.57 20.60
CA VAL A 152 1.82 13.01 19.20
C VAL A 152 1.58 11.84 18.25
N ALA A 153 2.23 10.69 18.47
CA ALA A 153 1.97 9.49 17.66
C ALA A 153 0.50 9.04 17.75
N LEU A 154 -0.09 9.07 18.96
CA LEU A 154 -1.51 8.77 19.16
C LEU A 154 -2.43 9.77 18.46
N LEU A 155 -2.10 11.06 18.47
CA LEU A 155 -2.86 12.09 17.74
C LEU A 155 -2.81 11.84 16.23
N VAL A 156 -1.63 11.52 15.68
CA VAL A 156 -1.47 11.19 14.25
C VAL A 156 -2.30 9.95 13.90
N LEU A 157 -2.17 8.86 14.65
CA LEU A 157 -2.95 7.64 14.42
C LEU A 157 -4.46 7.88 14.55
N GLY A 158 -4.86 8.68 15.54
CA GLY A 158 -6.23 9.11 15.77
C GLY A 158 -6.82 9.93 14.61
N TRP A 159 -5.99 10.51 13.75
CA TRP A 159 -6.42 11.17 12.52
C TRP A 159 -6.37 10.28 11.29
N VAL A 160 -5.34 9.44 11.17
CA VAL A 160 -5.15 8.55 10.01
C VAL A 160 -6.34 7.61 9.84
N VAL A 161 -6.76 6.93 10.91
CA VAL A 161 -7.83 5.94 10.86
C VAL A 161 -9.15 6.56 10.36
N PRO A 162 -9.71 7.59 11.00
CA PRO A 162 -10.97 8.18 10.53
C PRO A 162 -10.83 8.84 9.16
N SER A 163 -9.67 9.41 8.82
CA SER A 163 -9.46 10.02 7.50
C SER A 163 -9.43 8.97 6.39
N ALA A 164 -8.75 7.83 6.60
CA ALA A 164 -8.75 6.72 5.67
C ALA A 164 -10.16 6.11 5.52
N VAL A 165 -10.87 5.92 6.64
CA VAL A 165 -12.26 5.43 6.63
C VAL A 165 -13.19 6.40 5.90
N ALA A 166 -13.08 7.71 6.12
CA ALA A 166 -13.87 8.70 5.39
C ALA A 166 -13.55 8.69 3.88
N THR A 167 -12.29 8.43 3.51
CA THR A 167 -11.85 8.36 2.11
C THR A 167 -12.42 7.14 1.39
N VAL A 168 -12.43 5.98 2.05
CA VAL A 168 -12.95 4.74 1.50
C VAL A 168 -14.48 4.68 1.59
N GLY A 169 -15.07 5.06 2.73
CA GLY A 169 -16.51 5.00 3.01
C GLY A 169 -17.33 6.12 2.35
N GLY A 170 -16.72 7.26 2.01
CA GLY A 170 -17.38 8.31 1.24
C GLY A 170 -17.45 8.02 -0.26
N ALA A 171 -16.92 6.87 -0.72
CA ALA A 171 -16.79 6.49 -2.12
C ALA A 171 -18.04 5.79 -2.67
N ALA A 172 -19.24 6.15 -2.21
CA ALA A 172 -20.42 5.82 -2.98
C ALA A 172 -20.45 6.80 -4.17
N LEU A 173 -19.91 6.39 -5.32
CA LEU A 173 -20.34 7.01 -6.58
C LEU A 173 -21.88 6.92 -6.63
N PRO A 174 -22.57 7.91 -7.25
CA PRO A 174 -23.96 7.72 -7.61
C PRO A 174 -24.09 6.38 -8.32
N VAL A 175 -25.02 5.54 -7.84
CA VAL A 175 -25.15 4.16 -8.32
C VAL A 175 -25.35 4.15 -9.83
N GLU A 176 -26.04 5.16 -10.34
CA GLU A 176 -26.30 5.42 -11.76
C GLU A 176 -25.01 5.56 -12.58
N GLU A 177 -23.96 6.17 -12.04
CA GLU A 177 -22.67 6.31 -12.73
C GLU A 177 -21.93 4.98 -12.81
N VAL A 178 -21.93 4.20 -11.73
CA VAL A 178 -21.31 2.85 -11.70
C VAL A 178 -22.04 1.91 -12.66
N VAL A 179 -23.37 1.97 -12.66
CA VAL A 179 -24.27 1.21 -13.54
C VAL A 179 -24.03 1.59 -15.00
N ARG A 180 -23.99 2.89 -15.34
CA ARG A 180 -23.68 3.36 -16.70
C ARG A 180 -22.29 2.93 -17.16
N ALA A 181 -21.28 3.06 -16.30
CA ALA A 181 -19.92 2.64 -16.62
C ALA A 181 -19.78 1.12 -16.78
N ALA A 182 -20.56 0.34 -16.02
CA ALA A 182 -20.66 -1.11 -16.21
C ALA A 182 -21.34 -1.44 -17.54
N GLY A 183 -22.39 -0.71 -17.94
CA GLY A 183 -23.06 -0.87 -19.24
C GLY A 183 -22.14 -0.63 -20.44
N VAL A 184 -21.38 0.47 -20.44
CA VAL A 184 -20.42 0.77 -21.53
C VAL A 184 -19.36 -0.33 -21.64
N ARG A 185 -18.83 -0.80 -20.50
CA ARG A 185 -17.88 -1.91 -20.50
C ARG A 185 -18.50 -3.21 -21.00
N ALA A 186 -19.69 -3.56 -20.55
CA ALA A 186 -20.39 -4.75 -21.02
C ALA A 186 -20.59 -4.72 -22.55
N ASP A 187 -20.92 -3.57 -23.12
CA ASP A 187 -21.01 -3.36 -24.57
C ASP A 187 -19.68 -3.58 -25.29
N GLU A 188 -18.60 -2.94 -24.83
CA GLU A 188 -17.26 -3.09 -25.41
C GLU A 188 -16.80 -4.55 -25.37
N ARG A 189 -17.03 -5.24 -24.24
CA ARG A 189 -16.63 -6.65 -24.07
C ARG A 189 -17.43 -7.61 -24.92
N ALA A 190 -18.74 -7.40 -25.00
CA ALA A 190 -19.60 -8.18 -25.88
C ALA A 190 -19.13 -8.05 -27.34
N ALA A 191 -18.84 -6.82 -27.79
CA ALA A 191 -18.34 -6.55 -29.13
C ALA A 191 -16.95 -7.15 -29.40
N GLU A 192 -16.04 -7.13 -28.43
CA GLU A 192 -14.71 -7.76 -28.57
C GLU A 192 -14.81 -9.28 -28.72
N LEU A 193 -15.68 -9.92 -27.93
CA LEU A 193 -15.92 -11.36 -27.99
C LEU A 193 -16.61 -11.77 -29.30
N ASP A 194 -17.65 -11.04 -29.73
CA ASP A 194 -18.30 -11.26 -31.03
C ASP A 194 -17.30 -11.07 -32.19
N ALA A 195 -16.48 -10.02 -32.14
CA ALA A 195 -15.44 -9.81 -33.14
C ALA A 195 -14.37 -10.93 -33.13
N ALA A 196 -14.06 -11.53 -31.98
CA ALA A 196 -13.16 -12.68 -31.89
C ALA A 196 -13.77 -13.94 -32.55
N LEU A 197 -15.03 -14.24 -32.25
CA LEU A 197 -15.77 -15.34 -32.87
C LEU A 197 -15.91 -15.13 -34.38
N GLY A 198 -16.28 -13.91 -34.80
CA GLY A 198 -16.40 -13.53 -36.20
C GLY A 198 -15.08 -13.63 -36.96
N ARG A 199 -13.96 -13.17 -36.38
CA ARG A 199 -12.63 -13.34 -36.99
C ARG A 199 -12.29 -14.80 -37.23
N GLY A 200 -12.54 -15.67 -36.24
CA GLY A 200 -12.34 -17.11 -36.39
C GLY A 200 -13.20 -17.68 -37.53
N LEU A 201 -14.50 -17.34 -37.57
CA LEU A 201 -15.39 -17.80 -38.63
C LEU A 201 -14.93 -17.32 -40.02
N THR A 202 -14.57 -16.04 -40.17
CA THR A 202 -14.07 -15.52 -41.46
C THR A 202 -12.72 -16.14 -41.86
N ALA A 203 -11.85 -16.48 -40.89
CA ALA A 203 -10.62 -17.22 -41.19
C ALA A 203 -10.93 -18.62 -41.75
N LEU A 204 -11.94 -19.28 -41.20
CA LEU A 204 -12.43 -20.57 -41.65
C LEU A 204 -13.05 -20.48 -43.07
N GLU A 205 -13.91 -19.49 -43.31
CA GLU A 205 -14.53 -19.25 -44.62
C GLU A 205 -13.50 -19.02 -45.73
N ARG A 206 -12.50 -18.15 -45.48
CA ARG A 206 -11.44 -17.88 -46.47
C ARG A 206 -10.62 -19.13 -46.80
N ALA A 207 -10.50 -20.07 -45.87
CA ALA A 207 -9.80 -21.32 -46.09
C ALA A 207 -10.68 -22.39 -46.75
N ALA A 208 -11.99 -22.36 -46.51
CA ALA A 208 -12.96 -23.29 -47.07
C ALA A 208 -13.27 -22.98 -48.55
N ASP A 209 -13.23 -21.71 -48.95
CA ASP A 209 -13.43 -21.26 -50.33
C ASP A 209 -12.43 -20.15 -50.71
N PRO A 210 -11.22 -20.50 -51.20
CA PRO A 210 -10.21 -19.51 -51.56
C PRO A 210 -10.64 -18.70 -52.80
N PRO A 211 -10.36 -17.38 -52.85
CA PRO A 211 -10.77 -16.54 -53.96
C PRO A 211 -10.21 -17.01 -55.32
N THR A 212 -11.00 -16.77 -56.38
CA THR A 212 -10.88 -17.33 -57.73
C THR A 212 -9.45 -17.33 -58.27
N GLY A 213 -8.89 -18.53 -58.49
CA GLY A 213 -7.52 -18.77 -58.97
C GLY A 213 -6.65 -19.57 -57.98
N GLY A 214 -7.07 -19.72 -56.73
CA GLY A 214 -6.45 -20.64 -55.78
C GLY A 214 -6.87 -22.09 -56.02
N VAL A 215 -5.91 -23.02 -56.05
CA VAL A 215 -6.20 -24.46 -55.97
C VAL A 215 -6.57 -24.76 -54.52
N VAL A 216 -7.67 -25.48 -54.28
CA VAL A 216 -7.95 -26.05 -52.95
C VAL A 216 -6.77 -26.92 -52.57
N ALA A 217 -5.96 -26.44 -51.61
CA ALA A 217 -4.79 -27.17 -51.15
C ALA A 217 -5.23 -28.52 -50.57
N ASP A 218 -4.32 -29.50 -50.59
CA ASP A 218 -4.49 -30.78 -49.92
C ASP A 218 -5.12 -30.57 -48.51
N PRO A 219 -6.21 -31.27 -48.15
CA PRO A 219 -6.94 -31.05 -46.89
C PRO A 219 -6.05 -30.97 -45.65
N ALA A 220 -4.97 -31.77 -45.59
CA ALA A 220 -4.01 -31.74 -44.50
C ALA A 220 -3.23 -30.42 -44.42
N THR A 221 -2.86 -29.86 -45.57
CA THR A 221 -2.18 -28.55 -45.63
C THR A 221 -3.12 -27.44 -45.18
N THR A 222 -4.39 -27.49 -45.59
CA THR A 222 -5.43 -26.51 -45.23
C THR A 222 -5.68 -26.46 -43.73
N VAL A 223 -5.95 -27.61 -43.09
CA VAL A 223 -6.24 -27.63 -41.64
C VAL A 223 -5.05 -27.16 -40.79
N ASN A 224 -3.82 -27.52 -41.18
CA ASN A 224 -2.60 -27.08 -40.51
C ASN A 224 -2.37 -25.58 -40.70
N GLY A 225 -2.62 -25.05 -41.91
CA GLY A 225 -2.50 -23.63 -42.20
C GLY A 225 -3.47 -22.77 -41.38
N VAL A 226 -4.72 -23.22 -41.25
CA VAL A 226 -5.74 -22.50 -40.46
C VAL A 226 -5.42 -22.52 -38.98
N LEU A 227 -5.07 -23.68 -38.43
CA LEU A 227 -4.70 -23.80 -37.01
C LEU A 227 -3.45 -22.96 -36.67
N ALA A 228 -2.48 -22.87 -37.59
CA ALA A 228 -1.30 -22.03 -37.39
C ALA A 228 -1.59 -20.53 -37.49
N ALA A 229 -2.59 -20.14 -38.30
CA ALA A 229 -2.95 -18.75 -38.54
C ALA A 229 -3.88 -18.17 -37.45
N GLU A 230 -4.77 -18.98 -36.88
CA GLU A 230 -5.77 -18.54 -35.90
C GLU A 230 -5.54 -19.19 -34.53
N ARG A 231 -5.04 -18.38 -33.59
CA ARG A 231 -4.68 -18.83 -32.24
C ARG A 231 -5.89 -19.13 -31.36
N LEU A 232 -7.07 -18.67 -31.76
CA LEU A 232 -8.30 -18.95 -31.04
C LEU A 232 -8.76 -20.41 -31.20
N PHE A 233 -8.21 -21.16 -32.15
CA PHE A 233 -8.57 -22.56 -32.37
C PHE A 233 -7.67 -23.53 -31.62
N ARG A 234 -8.28 -24.55 -30.99
CA ARG A 234 -7.56 -25.72 -30.45
C ARG A 234 -7.38 -26.81 -31.50
N SER A 235 -8.37 -26.97 -32.40
CA SER A 235 -8.36 -27.98 -33.45
C SER A 235 -9.12 -27.52 -34.68
N VAL A 236 -8.74 -28.07 -35.84
CA VAL A 236 -9.39 -27.81 -37.14
C VAL A 236 -9.48 -29.14 -37.89
N ALA A 237 -10.63 -29.48 -38.46
CA ALA A 237 -10.81 -30.64 -39.31
C ALA A 237 -11.58 -30.35 -40.59
N VAL A 238 -11.30 -31.13 -41.62
CA VAL A 238 -12.19 -31.31 -42.77
C VAL A 238 -13.08 -32.51 -42.48
N VAL A 239 -14.38 -32.34 -42.64
CA VAL A 239 -15.38 -33.36 -42.33
C VAL A 239 -16.24 -33.68 -43.54
N ASP A 240 -16.67 -34.94 -43.63
CA ASP A 240 -17.57 -35.41 -44.68
C ASP A 240 -19.04 -35.00 -44.41
N ARG A 241 -19.95 -35.34 -45.34
CA ARG A 241 -21.39 -35.09 -45.17
C ARG A 241 -22.00 -35.74 -43.92
N ALA A 242 -21.39 -36.79 -43.40
CA ALA A 242 -21.83 -37.47 -42.19
C ALA A 242 -21.24 -36.85 -40.91
N GLY A 243 -20.47 -35.76 -41.02
CA GLY A 243 -19.80 -35.10 -39.89
C GLY A 243 -18.57 -35.86 -39.38
N ARG A 244 -18.05 -36.81 -40.15
CA ARG A 244 -16.87 -37.58 -39.76
C ARG A 244 -15.60 -36.85 -40.19
N PRO A 245 -14.61 -36.69 -39.29
CA PRO A 245 -13.35 -36.05 -39.64
C PRO A 245 -12.59 -36.92 -40.65
N ILE A 246 -12.25 -36.34 -41.79
CA ILE A 246 -11.38 -36.92 -42.82
C ILE A 246 -9.92 -36.65 -42.45
N VAL A 247 -9.61 -35.39 -42.10
CA VAL A 247 -8.29 -34.94 -41.65
C VAL A 247 -8.47 -33.92 -40.53
N THR A 248 -7.65 -34.03 -39.49
CA THR A 248 -7.67 -33.14 -38.32
C THR A 248 -6.26 -32.63 -38.01
N ALA A 249 -6.16 -31.33 -37.70
CA ALA A 249 -5.03 -30.70 -37.04
C ALA A 249 -5.39 -30.34 -35.60
N GLY A 250 -4.47 -30.59 -34.66
CA GLY A 250 -4.71 -30.43 -33.22
C GLY A 250 -5.33 -31.67 -32.56
N PRO A 251 -5.84 -31.56 -31.32
CA PRO A 251 -6.54 -32.64 -30.64
C PRO A 251 -7.76 -33.14 -31.43
N ALA A 252 -8.07 -34.43 -31.30
CA ALA A 252 -9.27 -35.00 -31.91
C ALA A 252 -10.54 -34.39 -31.28
N PHE A 253 -11.63 -34.37 -32.05
CA PHE A 253 -12.94 -33.97 -31.54
C PHE A 253 -13.47 -35.08 -30.61
N ASP A 254 -13.86 -34.71 -29.39
CA ASP A 254 -14.35 -35.66 -28.38
C ASP A 254 -15.75 -36.20 -28.72
N GLU A 255 -16.53 -35.45 -29.51
CA GLU A 255 -17.88 -35.81 -29.93
C GLU A 255 -18.07 -35.75 -31.45
N PRO A 256 -18.92 -36.62 -32.03
CA PRO A 256 -19.27 -36.55 -33.44
C PRO A 256 -19.83 -35.17 -33.80
N LEU A 257 -19.37 -34.61 -34.91
CA LEU A 257 -19.86 -33.32 -35.38
C LEU A 257 -21.29 -33.50 -35.91
N ALA A 258 -22.19 -32.62 -35.47
CA ALA A 258 -23.56 -32.59 -35.98
C ALA A 258 -23.57 -32.33 -37.50
N ILE A 259 -24.70 -32.63 -38.15
CA ILE A 259 -24.90 -32.50 -39.61
C ILE A 259 -24.32 -31.20 -40.14
N LEU A 260 -23.58 -31.33 -41.25
CA LEU A 260 -22.90 -30.25 -41.95
C LEU A 260 -23.84 -29.04 -42.14
N PRO A 261 -23.51 -27.87 -41.58
CA PRO A 261 -24.33 -26.69 -41.79
C PRO A 261 -24.16 -26.19 -43.22
N ALA A 262 -25.29 -25.86 -43.86
CA ALA A 262 -25.32 -25.34 -45.23
C ALA A 262 -24.75 -23.92 -45.36
N VAL A 263 -24.56 -23.24 -44.23
CA VAL A 263 -24.13 -21.84 -44.14
C VAL A 263 -23.06 -21.72 -43.05
N PRO A 264 -22.02 -20.90 -43.24
CA PRO A 264 -21.05 -20.65 -42.19
C PRO A 264 -21.70 -20.18 -40.88
N ARG A 265 -21.30 -20.77 -39.76
CA ARG A 265 -21.78 -20.37 -38.42
C ARG A 265 -20.89 -20.89 -37.30
N VAL A 266 -21.04 -20.26 -36.13
CA VAL A 266 -20.50 -20.70 -34.85
C VAL A 266 -21.62 -21.31 -34.02
N VAL A 267 -21.37 -22.45 -33.37
CA VAL A 267 -22.32 -23.14 -32.49
C VAL A 267 -21.65 -23.59 -31.20
N GLN A 268 -22.40 -23.57 -30.11
CA GLN A 268 -22.01 -24.24 -28.87
C GLN A 268 -22.44 -25.71 -28.98
N ALA A 269 -21.47 -26.62 -28.90
CA ALA A 269 -21.67 -28.06 -29.15
C ALA A 269 -22.14 -28.84 -27.92
N ASN A 270 -21.92 -28.32 -26.70
CA ASN A 270 -22.36 -28.94 -25.44
C ASN A 270 -22.96 -27.91 -24.48
N THR A 271 -23.82 -28.36 -23.58
CA THR A 271 -24.41 -27.55 -22.49
C THR A 271 -24.09 -28.12 -21.11
N SER A 272 -23.13 -29.06 -21.04
CA SER A 272 -22.67 -29.73 -19.84
C SER A 272 -21.27 -30.33 -20.07
N GLY A 273 -20.58 -30.69 -19.00
CA GLY A 273 -19.22 -31.23 -19.04
C GLY A 273 -18.21 -30.36 -18.32
N SER A 274 -16.92 -30.67 -18.47
CA SER A 274 -15.84 -29.96 -17.78
C SER A 274 -15.41 -28.65 -18.46
N GLU A 275 -15.66 -28.51 -19.76
CA GLU A 275 -15.29 -27.34 -20.56
C GLU A 275 -16.36 -27.06 -21.62
N PRO A 276 -16.58 -25.79 -22.00
CA PRO A 276 -17.48 -25.46 -23.11
C PRO A 276 -16.83 -25.77 -24.46
N LEU A 277 -17.59 -26.39 -25.35
CA LEU A 277 -17.18 -26.73 -26.71
C LEU A 277 -17.87 -25.78 -27.67
N VAL A 278 -17.09 -25.00 -28.39
CA VAL A 278 -17.59 -23.97 -29.31
C VAL A 278 -16.94 -24.20 -30.66
N ARG A 279 -17.74 -24.30 -31.71
CA ARG A 279 -17.30 -24.75 -33.03
C ARG A 279 -17.69 -23.75 -34.09
N ALA A 280 -16.73 -23.30 -34.89
CA ALA A 280 -16.98 -22.63 -36.16
C ALA A 280 -17.04 -23.67 -37.28
N SER A 281 -17.88 -23.44 -38.28
CA SER A 281 -18.05 -24.34 -39.42
C SER A 281 -18.28 -23.53 -40.69
N ALA A 282 -17.69 -23.97 -41.80
CA ALA A 282 -17.86 -23.37 -43.13
C ALA A 282 -17.85 -24.47 -44.21
N PRO A 283 -18.86 -24.51 -45.11
CA PRO A 283 -18.87 -25.47 -46.21
C PRO A 283 -17.70 -25.20 -47.18
N MET A 284 -17.10 -26.26 -47.70
CA MET A 284 -16.05 -26.14 -48.72
C MET A 284 -16.67 -26.00 -50.12
N GLY A 285 -15.90 -25.45 -51.06
CA GLY A 285 -16.35 -25.23 -52.45
C GLY A 285 -16.75 -26.51 -53.22
N ASP A 286 -16.45 -27.70 -52.69
CA ASP A 286 -16.85 -28.99 -53.27
C ASP A 286 -18.33 -29.37 -52.99
N GLY A 287 -19.00 -28.67 -52.07
CA GLY A 287 -20.37 -28.96 -51.64
C GLY A 287 -20.57 -30.34 -50.98
N ALA A 288 -19.49 -31.03 -50.62
CA ALA A 288 -19.50 -32.37 -50.04
C ALA A 288 -18.77 -32.44 -48.69
N THR A 289 -17.86 -31.50 -48.44
CA THR A 289 -17.10 -31.40 -47.19
C THR A 289 -17.29 -30.03 -46.54
N ALA A 290 -16.98 -29.94 -45.25
CA ALA A 290 -16.87 -28.66 -44.56
C ALA A 290 -15.59 -28.61 -43.74
N LEU A 291 -15.11 -27.39 -43.54
CA LEU A 291 -14.09 -27.09 -42.56
C LEU A 291 -14.78 -26.78 -41.23
N VAL A 292 -14.31 -27.41 -40.16
CA VAL A 292 -14.81 -27.22 -38.80
C VAL A 292 -13.64 -26.94 -37.88
N ALA A 293 -13.72 -25.87 -37.10
CA ALA A 293 -12.72 -25.53 -36.10
C ALA A 293 -13.36 -25.46 -34.71
N GLU A 294 -12.68 -26.02 -33.71
CA GLU A 294 -13.06 -25.89 -32.31
C GLU A 294 -12.25 -24.77 -31.66
N PHE A 295 -12.94 -23.84 -31.02
CA PHE A 295 -12.30 -22.77 -30.26
C PHE A 295 -11.68 -23.32 -28.98
N ASP A 296 -10.52 -22.79 -28.59
CA ASP A 296 -9.93 -23.03 -27.28
C ASP A 296 -10.69 -22.19 -26.21
N PRO A 297 -11.35 -22.83 -25.23
CA PRO A 297 -12.03 -22.11 -24.15
C PRO A 297 -11.12 -21.19 -23.35
N ARG A 298 -9.82 -21.51 -23.28
CA ARG A 298 -8.82 -20.67 -22.60
C ARG A 298 -8.52 -19.43 -23.40
N ALA A 299 -8.35 -19.57 -24.71
CA ALA A 299 -8.14 -18.43 -25.61
C ALA A 299 -9.35 -17.49 -25.63
N LEU A 300 -10.58 -18.04 -25.61
CA LEU A 300 -11.81 -17.23 -25.47
C LEU A 300 -11.89 -16.54 -24.11
N ASN A 301 -11.50 -17.22 -23.02
CA ASN A 301 -11.39 -16.60 -21.70
C ASN A 301 -10.36 -15.46 -21.67
N ASP A 302 -9.26 -15.59 -22.41
CA ASP A 302 -8.24 -14.54 -22.47
C ASP A 302 -8.76 -13.27 -23.16
N VAL A 303 -9.69 -13.40 -24.13
CA VAL A 303 -10.39 -12.24 -24.75
C VAL A 303 -11.15 -11.45 -23.67
N ILE A 304 -11.93 -12.14 -22.82
CA ILE A 304 -12.68 -11.46 -21.76
C ILE A 304 -11.82 -11.08 -20.55
N ARG A 305 -10.61 -11.62 -20.39
CA ARG A 305 -9.69 -11.31 -19.28
C ARG A 305 -8.76 -10.15 -19.56
N ALA A 306 -8.24 -10.02 -20.80
CA ALA A 306 -7.35 -8.92 -21.22
C ALA A 306 -7.93 -7.53 -20.91
N ALA A 307 -9.25 -7.51 -20.77
CA ALA A 307 -10.13 -6.47 -20.33
C ALA A 307 -9.95 -5.85 -18.94
N GLY A 308 -9.62 -6.67 -17.93
CA GLY A 308 -9.78 -6.35 -16.51
C GLY A 308 -11.26 -6.26 -16.05
N GLY A 309 -11.59 -6.85 -14.89
CA GLY A 309 -12.95 -6.87 -14.33
C GLY A 309 -13.39 -8.28 -13.91
N ASN A 310 -14.55 -8.37 -13.25
CA ASN A 310 -15.25 -9.64 -13.01
C ASN A 310 -16.33 -9.76 -14.09
N THR A 311 -15.98 -10.45 -15.16
CA THR A 311 -16.81 -10.62 -16.35
C THR A 311 -17.12 -12.09 -16.52
N ARG A 312 -18.39 -12.41 -16.72
CA ARG A 312 -18.90 -13.75 -16.91
C ARG A 312 -19.70 -13.80 -18.21
N VAL A 313 -19.64 -14.91 -18.94
CA VAL A 313 -20.52 -15.17 -20.09
C VAL A 313 -21.39 -16.37 -19.74
N VAL A 314 -22.69 -16.24 -19.91
CA VAL A 314 -23.67 -17.30 -19.66
C VAL A 314 -24.38 -17.69 -20.94
N ASP A 315 -24.74 -18.97 -21.05
CA ASP A 315 -25.52 -19.52 -22.15
C ASP A 315 -27.04 -19.23 -21.99
N PRO A 316 -27.89 -19.62 -22.95
CA PRO A 316 -29.35 -19.45 -22.85
C PRO A 316 -29.99 -20.15 -21.64
N GLN A 317 -29.32 -21.17 -21.08
CA GLN A 317 -29.73 -21.90 -19.88
C GLN A 317 -29.27 -21.19 -18.59
N ARG A 318 -28.60 -20.03 -18.71
CA ARG A 318 -27.99 -19.26 -17.62
C ARG A 318 -26.88 -20.02 -16.91
N ALA A 319 -26.22 -20.92 -17.62
CA ALA A 319 -25.05 -21.64 -17.14
C ALA A 319 -23.79 -20.91 -17.60
N THR A 320 -22.78 -20.85 -16.72
CA THR A 320 -21.55 -20.10 -16.97
C THR A 320 -20.68 -20.80 -18.00
N VAL A 321 -20.38 -20.11 -19.10
CA VAL A 321 -19.55 -20.62 -20.20
C VAL A 321 -18.13 -20.04 -20.14
N LEU A 322 -17.97 -18.77 -19.79
CA LEU A 322 -16.66 -18.13 -19.66
C LEU A 322 -16.65 -17.24 -18.40
N ASP A 323 -15.51 -17.10 -17.74
CA ASP A 323 -15.36 -16.24 -16.55
C ASP A 323 -13.91 -15.75 -16.41
N SER A 324 -13.76 -14.43 -16.21
CA SER A 324 -12.45 -13.80 -16.03
C SER A 324 -11.76 -14.17 -14.71
N GLY A 325 -12.53 -14.51 -13.67
CA GLY A 325 -12.09 -14.82 -12.30
C GLY A 325 -11.87 -16.31 -12.01
N GLY A 326 -12.08 -17.18 -13.01
CA GLY A 326 -12.09 -18.63 -12.86
C GLY A 326 -13.49 -19.17 -12.56
N TYR A 327 -13.85 -20.30 -13.18
CA TYR A 327 -15.19 -20.88 -13.09
C TYR A 327 -15.18 -22.39 -13.23
N THR A 328 -16.29 -23.00 -12.80
CA THR A 328 -16.68 -24.34 -13.22
C THR A 328 -17.57 -24.21 -14.45
N ALA A 329 -17.24 -24.92 -15.54
CA ALA A 329 -18.06 -24.88 -16.75
C ALA A 329 -19.49 -25.32 -16.45
N PHE A 330 -20.44 -24.56 -17.02
CA PHE A 330 -21.88 -24.74 -16.84
C PHE A 330 -22.38 -24.59 -15.40
N GLU A 331 -21.62 -23.92 -14.54
CA GLU A 331 -22.10 -23.55 -13.21
C GLU A 331 -23.31 -22.61 -13.34
N PRO A 332 -24.47 -22.96 -12.75
CA PRO A 332 -25.66 -22.13 -12.84
C PRO A 332 -25.41 -20.76 -12.22
N LEU A 333 -26.03 -19.74 -12.79
CA LEU A 333 -26.04 -18.40 -12.21
C LEU A 333 -26.96 -18.36 -10.98
N ASP A 334 -26.42 -18.78 -9.84
CA ASP A 334 -27.15 -18.93 -8.57
C ASP A 334 -27.60 -17.59 -7.94
N ASP A 335 -27.05 -16.46 -8.39
CA ASP A 335 -27.49 -15.15 -7.96
C ASP A 335 -28.83 -14.78 -8.63
N PRO A 336 -29.94 -14.70 -7.86
CA PRO A 336 -31.26 -14.44 -8.42
C PRO A 336 -31.36 -13.05 -9.06
N ALA A 337 -30.65 -12.05 -8.54
CA ALA A 337 -30.68 -10.69 -9.07
C ALA A 337 -29.97 -10.62 -10.43
N LEU A 338 -28.84 -11.32 -10.59
CA LEU A 338 -28.19 -11.45 -11.90
C LEU A 338 -29.05 -12.28 -12.85
N GLY A 339 -29.71 -13.33 -12.37
CA GLY A 339 -30.66 -14.13 -13.13
C GLY A 339 -31.83 -13.31 -13.70
N GLU A 340 -32.40 -12.41 -12.91
CA GLU A 340 -33.44 -11.46 -13.35
C GLU A 340 -32.90 -10.43 -14.34
N LEU A 341 -31.68 -9.92 -14.12
CA LEU A 341 -31.03 -8.98 -15.02
C LEU A 341 -30.74 -9.60 -16.41
N VAL A 342 -30.34 -10.87 -16.44
CA VAL A 342 -30.18 -11.65 -17.67
C VAL A 342 -31.54 -11.94 -18.32
N ALA A 343 -32.55 -12.30 -17.53
CA ALA A 343 -33.90 -12.59 -18.04
C ALA A 343 -34.60 -11.38 -18.67
N SER A 344 -34.25 -10.18 -18.21
CA SER A 344 -34.86 -8.91 -18.61
C SER A 344 -34.04 -8.16 -19.67
N LEU A 345 -33.07 -8.83 -20.28
CA LEU A 345 -32.16 -8.27 -21.28
C LEU A 345 -32.88 -7.81 -22.56
N SER A 346 -32.40 -6.70 -23.14
CA SER A 346 -32.86 -6.19 -24.44
C SER A 346 -31.78 -6.39 -25.52
N PRO A 347 -32.15 -6.74 -26.76
CA PRO A 347 -31.19 -6.84 -27.87
C PRO A 347 -30.52 -5.51 -28.26
N GLN A 348 -31.14 -4.39 -27.91
CA GLN A 348 -30.81 -3.06 -28.47
C GLN A 348 -29.86 -2.23 -27.60
N ALA A 349 -29.73 -2.54 -26.31
CA ALA A 349 -28.93 -1.76 -25.37
C ALA A 349 -28.45 -2.62 -24.20
N PRO A 350 -27.30 -2.28 -23.58
CA PRO A 350 -26.87 -2.92 -22.35
C PRO A 350 -27.89 -2.61 -21.25
N ARG A 351 -28.21 -3.61 -20.43
CA ARG A 351 -29.05 -3.42 -19.25
C ARG A 351 -28.15 -3.39 -18.04
N ALA A 352 -28.28 -2.37 -17.20
CA ALA A 352 -27.47 -2.27 -16.00
C ALA A 352 -28.34 -1.93 -14.81
N GLU A 353 -28.16 -2.66 -13.71
CA GLU A 353 -28.95 -2.55 -12.50
C GLU A 353 -28.09 -2.73 -11.25
N ARG A 354 -28.71 -2.47 -10.11
CA ARG A 354 -28.11 -2.69 -8.79
C ARG A 354 -28.63 -4.01 -8.22
N PRO A 355 -27.82 -5.08 -8.21
CA PRO A 355 -28.08 -6.22 -7.34
C PRO A 355 -28.16 -5.81 -5.86
N VAL A 356 -28.93 -6.58 -5.09
CA VAL A 356 -29.36 -6.28 -3.70
C VAL A 356 -28.18 -5.98 -2.75
N ASP A 357 -26.97 -6.43 -3.08
CA ASP A 357 -25.76 -6.36 -2.24
C ASP A 357 -24.80 -5.19 -2.50
N GLY A 358 -25.26 -4.11 -3.14
CA GLY A 358 -24.42 -2.91 -3.36
C GLY A 358 -23.28 -3.13 -4.36
N ARG A 359 -23.48 -4.08 -5.28
CA ARG A 359 -22.73 -4.20 -6.53
C ARG A 359 -23.53 -3.53 -7.64
N GLY A 360 -22.85 -2.96 -8.63
CA GLY A 360 -23.45 -2.64 -9.92
C GLY A 360 -23.19 -3.81 -10.86
N ALA A 361 -24.22 -4.24 -11.59
CA ALA A 361 -24.08 -5.26 -12.62
C ALA A 361 -24.64 -4.74 -13.94
N ALA A 362 -24.04 -5.19 -15.04
CA ALA A 362 -24.53 -4.91 -16.39
C ALA A 362 -24.53 -6.17 -17.23
N THR A 363 -25.49 -6.27 -18.14
CA THR A 363 -25.64 -7.40 -19.06
C THR A 363 -25.76 -6.92 -20.50
N ARG A 364 -25.20 -7.71 -21.42
CA ARG A 364 -25.25 -7.46 -22.85
C ARG A 364 -25.17 -8.76 -23.65
N LEU A 365 -25.93 -8.86 -24.75
CA LEU A 365 -25.76 -9.96 -25.70
C LEU A 365 -24.42 -9.85 -26.39
N VAL A 366 -23.70 -10.97 -26.46
CA VAL A 366 -22.43 -11.03 -27.17
C VAL A 366 -22.65 -10.72 -28.65
N SER A 367 -23.57 -11.45 -29.29
CA SER A 367 -23.85 -11.35 -30.73
C SER A 367 -25.28 -10.90 -30.98
N ALA A 368 -25.52 -10.29 -32.14
CA ALA A 368 -26.87 -9.94 -32.56
C ALA A 368 -27.70 -11.20 -32.87
N PRO A 369 -28.99 -11.24 -32.51
CA PRO A 369 -29.86 -12.38 -32.84
C PRO A 369 -29.87 -12.68 -34.34
N GLY A 370 -29.67 -13.94 -34.72
CA GLY A 370 -29.61 -14.42 -36.10
C GLY A 370 -28.29 -14.19 -36.83
N ALA A 371 -27.27 -13.60 -36.18
CA ALA A 371 -25.92 -13.52 -36.74
C ALA A 371 -25.28 -14.93 -36.86
N PRO A 372 -24.29 -15.13 -37.74
CA PRO A 372 -23.53 -16.39 -37.81
C PRO A 372 -22.82 -16.76 -36.50
N THR A 373 -22.59 -15.78 -35.62
CA THR A 373 -21.99 -15.92 -34.28
C THR A 373 -23.04 -15.93 -33.16
N ASP A 374 -24.33 -16.02 -33.48
CA ASP A 374 -25.41 -16.02 -32.49
C ASP A 374 -25.45 -17.32 -31.69
N LEU A 375 -24.83 -17.29 -30.52
CA LEU A 375 -24.83 -18.37 -29.54
C LEU A 375 -25.90 -18.17 -28.45
N GLY A 376 -26.67 -17.08 -28.51
CA GLY A 376 -27.53 -16.64 -27.41
C GLY A 376 -26.78 -16.31 -26.11
N TRP A 377 -25.46 -16.12 -26.19
CA TRP A 377 -24.61 -15.80 -25.05
C TRP A 377 -24.87 -14.40 -24.51
N VAL A 378 -24.96 -14.32 -23.19
CA VAL A 378 -25.10 -13.07 -22.44
C VAL A 378 -23.84 -12.83 -21.62
N LEU A 379 -23.20 -11.69 -21.83
CA LEU A 379 -22.13 -11.21 -21.00
C LEU A 379 -22.70 -10.47 -19.78
N VAL A 380 -22.16 -10.78 -18.60
CA VAL A 380 -22.50 -10.22 -17.30
C VAL A 380 -21.23 -9.59 -16.72
N GLU A 381 -21.27 -8.30 -16.45
CA GLU A 381 -20.18 -7.52 -15.86
C GLU A 381 -20.58 -7.11 -14.44
N GLU A 382 -19.87 -7.60 -13.42
CA GLU A 382 -20.11 -7.27 -12.01
C GLU A 382 -19.03 -6.34 -11.45
N ARG A 383 -19.44 -5.35 -10.63
CA ARG A 383 -18.49 -4.51 -9.90
C ARG A 383 -19.00 -4.06 -8.54
N GLY A 384 -18.18 -4.22 -7.51
CA GLY A 384 -18.44 -3.62 -6.19
C GLY A 384 -18.37 -2.09 -6.27
N VAL A 385 -19.40 -1.40 -5.76
CA VAL A 385 -19.53 0.06 -5.86
C VAL A 385 -18.36 0.80 -5.19
N ALA A 386 -17.88 0.31 -4.04
CA ALA A 386 -16.74 0.91 -3.34
C ALA A 386 -15.41 0.75 -4.11
N VAL A 387 -15.21 -0.40 -4.76
CA VAL A 387 -14.02 -0.68 -5.57
C VAL A 387 -14.08 0.10 -6.89
N ALA A 388 -15.26 0.21 -7.50
CA ALA A 388 -15.49 1.03 -8.69
C ALA A 388 -15.18 2.50 -8.42
N ALA A 389 -15.70 3.05 -7.33
CA ALA A 389 -15.50 4.45 -6.97
C ALA A 389 -14.05 4.79 -6.62
N LEU A 390 -13.35 3.89 -5.92
CA LEU A 390 -11.93 4.09 -5.61
C LEU A 390 -11.04 3.93 -6.85
N ALA A 391 -11.45 3.09 -7.80
CA ALA A 391 -10.75 2.93 -9.07
C ALA A 391 -11.00 4.13 -10.01
N ASP A 392 -12.21 4.66 -10.10
CA ASP A 392 -12.46 5.75 -11.06
C ASP A 392 -11.99 7.12 -10.54
N ASP A 393 -11.90 7.29 -9.21
CA ASP A 393 -11.57 8.58 -8.59
C ASP A 393 -10.06 8.71 -8.25
N GLY A 394 -9.30 9.26 -9.19
CA GLY A 394 -7.87 9.54 -9.02
C GLY A 394 -7.56 10.45 -7.82
N SER A 395 -8.47 11.34 -7.43
CA SER A 395 -8.29 12.26 -6.30
C SER A 395 -8.32 11.53 -4.95
N ARG A 396 -9.18 10.51 -4.81
CA ARG A 396 -9.26 9.67 -3.61
C ARG A 396 -8.03 8.77 -3.46
N ARG A 397 -7.56 8.17 -4.56
CA ARG A 397 -6.31 7.38 -4.52
C ARG A 397 -5.14 8.25 -4.11
N ALA A 398 -4.99 9.42 -4.72
CA ALA A 398 -3.95 10.38 -4.34
C ALA A 398 -4.07 10.78 -2.86
N THR A 399 -5.28 11.01 -2.37
CA THR A 399 -5.54 11.33 -0.95
C THR A 399 -5.09 10.22 0.00
N LEU A 400 -5.42 8.95 -0.28
CA LEU A 400 -4.98 7.81 0.52
C LEU A 400 -3.45 7.69 0.57
N VAL A 401 -2.80 7.88 -0.59
CA VAL A 401 -1.34 7.87 -0.68
C VAL A 401 -0.75 8.99 0.17
N VAL A 402 -1.28 10.21 0.08
CA VAL A 402 -0.81 11.35 0.88
C VAL A 402 -1.00 11.10 2.37
N ILE A 403 -2.16 10.57 2.81
CA ILE A 403 -2.40 10.21 4.21
C ILE A 403 -1.37 9.18 4.69
N ALA A 404 -1.15 8.11 3.93
CA ALA A 404 -0.24 7.03 4.30
C ALA A 404 1.23 7.50 4.38
N VAL A 405 1.68 8.27 3.38
CA VAL A 405 3.05 8.82 3.32
C VAL A 405 3.29 9.80 4.47
N THR A 406 2.35 10.72 4.70
CA THR A 406 2.41 11.70 5.79
C THR A 406 2.53 11.02 7.15
N ALA A 407 1.67 10.02 7.39
CA ALA A 407 1.65 9.25 8.64
C ALA A 407 2.97 8.50 8.85
N SER A 408 3.47 7.83 7.81
CA SER A 408 4.70 7.04 7.87
C SER A 408 5.91 7.90 8.20
N LEU A 409 6.05 9.05 7.53
CA LEU A 409 7.13 10.01 7.78
C LEU A 409 7.06 10.58 9.20
N ALA A 410 5.87 10.98 9.66
CA ALA A 410 5.68 11.53 10.99
C ALA A 410 6.01 10.49 12.09
N LEU A 411 5.49 9.27 11.98
CA LEU A 411 5.75 8.20 12.95
C LEU A 411 7.22 7.76 12.94
N GLY A 412 7.83 7.65 11.76
CA GLY A 412 9.26 7.37 11.63
C GLY A 412 10.14 8.42 12.32
N ALA A 413 9.81 9.71 12.16
CA ALA A 413 10.51 10.80 12.82
C ALA A 413 10.33 10.79 14.36
N LEU A 414 9.14 10.44 14.87
CA LEU A 414 8.89 10.28 16.31
C LEU A 414 9.62 9.07 16.90
N ALA A 415 9.65 7.95 16.18
CA ALA A 415 10.42 6.77 16.55
C ALA A 415 11.92 7.10 16.62
N TRP A 416 12.43 7.80 15.61
CA TRP A 416 13.81 8.28 15.58
C TRP A 416 14.13 9.19 16.77
N THR A 417 13.23 10.11 17.11
CA THR A 417 13.36 10.98 18.29
C THR A 417 13.44 10.18 19.58
N THR A 418 12.65 9.11 19.69
CA THR A 418 12.67 8.22 20.86
C THR A 418 14.03 7.53 20.99
N VAL A 419 14.56 7.00 19.88
CA VAL A 419 15.88 6.34 19.86
C VAL A 419 17.02 7.30 20.14
N THR A 420 16.95 8.53 19.62
CA THR A 420 18.06 9.48 19.66
C THR A 420 18.07 10.39 20.89
N VAL A 421 16.92 10.61 21.53
CA VAL A 421 16.80 11.52 22.68
C VAL A 421 16.36 10.77 23.93
N VAL A 422 15.24 10.04 23.86
CA VAL A 422 14.63 9.42 25.05
C VAL A 422 15.50 8.30 25.60
N LEU A 423 15.97 7.39 24.75
CA LEU A 423 16.79 6.26 25.17
C LEU A 423 18.14 6.72 25.78
N PRO A 424 18.91 7.63 25.15
CA PRO A 424 20.16 8.14 25.73
C PRO A 424 19.93 8.89 27.06
N ALA A 425 18.87 9.69 27.18
CA ALA A 425 18.53 10.34 28.44
C ALA A 425 18.25 9.33 29.57
N ARG A 426 17.57 8.22 29.26
CA ARG A 426 17.35 7.12 30.22
C ARG A 426 18.65 6.41 30.61
N ARG A 427 19.56 6.21 29.65
CA ARG A 427 20.89 5.63 29.93
C ARG A 427 21.70 6.54 30.84
N LEU A 428 21.69 7.85 30.60
CA LEU A 428 22.34 8.84 31.46
C LEU A 428 21.75 8.84 32.88
N ALA A 429 20.42 8.82 33.01
CA ALA A 429 19.75 8.72 34.32
C ALA A 429 20.21 7.50 35.12
N ARG A 430 20.19 6.31 34.50
CA ARG A 430 20.65 5.07 35.15
C ARG A 430 22.15 5.12 35.49
N HIS A 431 22.97 5.74 34.65
CA HIS A 431 24.40 5.86 34.91
C HIS A 431 24.67 6.73 36.13
N VAL A 432 24.02 7.89 36.22
CA VAL A 432 24.16 8.79 37.38
C VAL A 432 23.57 8.20 38.65
N GLU A 433 22.46 7.46 38.56
CA GLU A 433 21.88 6.75 39.71
C GLU A 433 22.87 5.71 40.27
N ARG A 434 23.56 4.93 39.42
CA ARG A 434 24.60 3.97 39.85
C ARG A 434 25.81 4.64 40.47
N LEU A 435 26.33 5.70 39.82
CA LEU A 435 27.41 6.51 40.39
C LEU A 435 27.03 7.05 41.78
N ALA A 436 25.80 7.55 41.91
CA ALA A 436 25.30 8.09 43.17
C ALA A 436 24.93 7.02 44.22
N ALA A 437 24.95 5.74 43.85
CA ALA A 437 24.88 4.60 44.77
C ALA A 437 26.28 4.16 45.24
N GLY A 438 27.35 4.72 44.67
CA GLY A 438 28.73 4.34 44.96
C GLY A 438 29.26 3.21 44.09
N ASP A 439 28.52 2.80 43.04
CA ASP A 439 28.98 1.75 42.13
C ASP A 439 30.19 2.25 41.31
N GLU A 440 31.24 1.44 41.21
CA GLU A 440 32.34 1.67 40.28
C GLU A 440 31.87 1.35 38.85
N VAL A 441 31.41 2.38 38.14
CA VAL A 441 30.94 2.26 36.75
C VAL A 441 31.87 3.03 35.81
N PRO A 442 32.23 2.46 34.64
CA PRO A 442 33.07 3.15 33.67
C PRO A 442 32.35 4.40 33.14
N PRO A 443 33.10 5.45 32.73
CA PRO A 443 32.53 6.69 32.22
C PRO A 443 31.67 6.42 30.99
N LEU A 444 30.48 7.03 30.94
CA LEU A 444 29.56 6.84 29.83
C LEU A 444 30.08 7.60 28.60
N ALA A 445 30.38 6.91 27.49
CA ALA A 445 30.84 7.58 26.28
C ALA A 445 29.74 8.46 25.65
N PRO A 446 30.01 9.73 25.28
CA PRO A 446 29.05 10.57 24.56
C PRO A 446 28.84 9.99 23.16
N GLN A 447 27.64 9.45 22.90
CA GLN A 447 27.33 8.77 21.63
C GLN A 447 27.11 9.75 20.47
N ARG A 448 26.84 11.03 20.76
CA ARG A 448 26.51 12.07 19.80
C ARG A 448 27.03 13.43 20.24
N LEU A 449 27.37 14.29 19.28
CA LEU A 449 27.73 15.69 19.51
C LEU A 449 26.45 16.55 19.59
N ASP A 450 25.61 16.27 20.58
CA ASP A 450 24.34 16.95 20.81
C ASP A 450 24.19 17.41 22.26
N GLU A 451 23.01 17.93 22.62
CA GLU A 451 22.71 18.40 23.97
C GLU A 451 22.86 17.29 25.02
N LEU A 452 22.51 16.04 24.70
CA LEU A 452 22.66 14.91 25.61
C LEU A 452 24.11 14.46 25.70
N GLY A 453 24.84 14.42 24.60
CA GLY A 453 26.28 14.18 24.60
C GLY A 453 27.05 15.19 25.46
N THR A 454 26.65 16.46 25.39
CA THR A 454 27.21 17.52 26.24
C THR A 454 26.91 17.26 27.72
N ALA A 455 25.68 16.87 28.04
CA ALA A 455 25.32 16.53 29.42
C ALA A 455 26.08 15.30 29.95
N VAL A 456 26.31 14.29 29.10
CA VAL A 456 27.12 13.11 29.43
C VAL A 456 28.57 13.50 29.70
N ALA A 457 29.20 14.26 28.81
CA ALA A 457 30.58 14.72 28.96
C ALA A 457 30.77 15.57 30.21
N ALA A 458 29.85 16.53 30.44
CA ALA A 458 29.84 17.38 31.62
C ALA A 458 29.72 16.56 32.93
N THR A 459 28.87 15.52 32.92
CA THR A 459 28.70 14.62 34.07
C THR A 459 29.97 13.83 34.36
N ASN A 460 30.59 13.22 33.34
CA ASN A 460 31.84 12.46 33.52
C ASN A 460 32.96 13.35 34.07
N GLN A 461 33.14 14.56 33.52
CA GLN A 461 34.17 15.48 34.01
C GLN A 461 33.92 15.88 35.47
N PHE A 462 32.68 16.19 35.83
CA PHE A 462 32.32 16.55 37.20
C PHE A 462 32.66 15.43 38.19
N VAL A 463 32.37 14.18 37.83
CA VAL A 463 32.68 13.01 38.68
C VAL A 463 34.19 12.86 38.87
N VAL A 464 34.98 12.98 37.80
CA VAL A 464 36.46 12.86 37.84
C VAL A 464 37.08 13.93 38.74
N VAL A 465 36.64 15.19 38.61
CA VAL A 465 37.12 16.29 39.45
C VAL A 465 36.84 16.00 40.92
N ARG A 466 35.63 15.52 41.24
CA ARG A 466 35.23 15.23 42.61
C ARG A 466 35.93 14.02 43.22
N SER A 467 36.13 12.93 42.46
CA SER A 467 36.86 11.76 42.95
C SER A 467 38.33 12.09 43.22
N GLY A 468 38.92 13.00 42.45
CA GLY A 468 40.28 13.50 42.69
C GLY A 468 40.41 14.37 43.94
N GLU A 469 39.35 15.09 44.33
CA GLU A 469 39.31 15.87 45.57
C GLU A 469 39.12 15.00 46.83
N ALA A 470 38.38 13.89 46.73
CA ALA A 470 38.13 12.99 47.88
C ALA A 470 39.31 12.06 48.22
N GLY A 471 40.26 11.89 47.29
CA GLY A 471 41.48 11.09 47.49
C GLY A 471 42.69 11.90 47.97
N ARG A 472 42.55 13.22 48.15
CA ARG A 472 43.52 14.11 48.82
C ARG A 472 43.07 14.37 50.24
#